data_AF-A0A1W6JWT4-F1
#
_entry.id   AF-A0A1W6JWT4-F1
#
_cell.length_a   1.000
_cell.length_b   1.000
_cell.length_c   1.000
_cell.angle_alpha   90.00
_cell.angle_beta   90.00
_cell.angle_gamma   90.00
#
_symmetry.space_group_name_H-M   'P 1'
#
loop_
_entity.id
_entity.type
_entity.pdbx_description
1 polymer ?
#
loop_
_entity_poly.entity_id
_entity_poly.type
_entity_poly.pdbx_seq_one_letter_code
_entity_poly.pdbx_strand_id
1 'polypeptide(L)'
;MKDKIVEILRGIYDPEIPINIYDLGLVREINIDDEEKRIFIRLIFTANKGCTLADLVTVQVKYKVMRAFPDYKVDAKADYNEEWNIGYATLEGRMMLEEIYGKEAIELLMKKDSKIESLVMQLRINKEDPVQYMRKALDDRYQTFKNWYDKHKIL
;
A
#
# COMPACT_ATOMS: atom_id res chain seq x y z
N MET A 1 3.39 -12.68 18.69
CA MET A 1 2.07 -12.68 18.00
C MET A 1 1.96 -11.56 16.97
N LYS A 2 2.19 -10.30 17.37
CA LYS A 2 2.12 -9.13 16.49
C LYS A 2 2.89 -9.28 15.17
N ASP A 3 4.14 -9.78 15.21
CA ASP A 3 4.95 -9.96 14.00
C ASP A 3 4.31 -10.94 13.00
N LYS A 4 3.67 -12.01 13.50
CA LYS A 4 2.99 -12.97 12.65
C LYS A 4 1.72 -12.38 12.02
N ILE A 5 1.01 -11.52 12.75
CA ILE A 5 -0.11 -10.75 12.18
C ILE A 5 0.42 -9.83 11.08
N VAL A 6 1.51 -9.10 11.32
CA VAL A 6 2.12 -8.21 10.31
C VAL A 6 2.53 -8.99 9.06
N GLU A 7 3.14 -10.18 9.21
CA GLU A 7 3.49 -11.07 8.09
C GLU A 7 2.25 -11.46 7.27
N ILE A 8 1.16 -11.83 7.93
CA ILE A 8 -0.11 -12.16 7.27
C ILE A 8 -0.67 -10.95 6.51
N LEU A 9 -0.65 -9.77 7.12
CA LEU A 9 -1.14 -8.52 6.54
C LEU A 9 -0.30 -8.09 5.34
N ARG A 10 1.02 -8.28 5.38
CA ARG A 10 1.92 -8.08 4.22
C ARG A 10 1.64 -9.06 3.06
N GLY A 11 0.95 -10.17 3.34
CA GLY A 11 0.46 -11.11 2.32
C GLY A 11 -0.93 -10.77 1.75
N ILE A 12 -1.48 -9.60 2.06
CA ILE A 12 -2.76 -9.10 1.53
C ILE A 12 -2.49 -7.83 0.73
N TYR A 13 -2.93 -7.81 -0.52
CA TYR A 13 -2.71 -6.72 -1.47
C TYR A 13 -3.97 -5.91 -1.68
N ASP A 14 -3.80 -4.60 -1.87
CA ASP A 14 -4.89 -3.76 -2.33
C ASP A 14 -5.26 -4.14 -3.79
N PRO A 15 -6.55 -4.31 -4.11
CA PRO A 15 -6.96 -4.70 -5.47
C PRO A 15 -6.71 -3.65 -6.55
N GLU A 16 -6.57 -2.37 -6.18
CA GLU A 16 -6.38 -1.26 -7.12
C GLU A 16 -4.91 -0.81 -7.19
N ILE A 17 -4.22 -0.82 -6.05
CA ILE A 17 -2.81 -0.46 -5.93
C ILE A 17 -2.03 -1.73 -5.60
N PRO A 18 -1.12 -2.23 -6.47
CA PRO A 18 -0.49 -3.55 -6.34
C PRO A 18 0.61 -3.58 -5.26
N ILE A 19 0.32 -3.07 -4.07
CA ILE A 19 1.15 -3.03 -2.87
C ILE A 19 0.34 -3.64 -1.73
N ASN A 20 1.02 -4.26 -0.77
CA ASN A 20 0.35 -4.83 0.39
C ASN A 20 -0.24 -3.77 1.31
N ILE A 21 -1.36 -4.11 1.97
CA ILE A 21 -2.15 -3.19 2.81
C ILE A 21 -1.37 -2.65 4.01
N TYR A 22 -0.32 -3.37 4.44
CA TYR A 22 0.53 -2.93 5.55
C TYR A 22 1.51 -1.85 5.11
N ASP A 23 2.23 -2.07 4.00
CA ASP A 23 3.19 -1.10 3.46
C ASP A 23 2.48 0.12 2.85
N LEU A 24 1.28 -0.04 2.32
CA LEU A 24 0.41 1.08 1.96
C LEU A 24 -0.01 1.90 3.18
N GLY A 25 0.11 1.38 4.40
CA GLY A 25 -0.32 2.09 5.60
C GLY A 25 -1.84 2.10 5.82
N LEU A 26 -2.56 1.16 5.21
CA LEU A 26 -4.01 1.00 5.42
C LEU A 26 -4.33 0.44 6.81
N VAL A 27 -3.42 -0.33 7.40
CA VAL A 27 -3.57 -0.87 8.76
C VAL A 27 -3.20 0.21 9.79
N ARG A 28 -4.17 0.69 10.56
CA ARG A 28 -3.96 1.76 11.55
C ARG A 28 -3.84 1.28 12.97
N GLU A 29 -4.45 0.14 13.26
CA GLU A 29 -4.45 -0.42 14.60
C GLU A 29 -4.42 -1.94 14.55
N ILE A 30 -3.59 -2.52 15.41
CA ILE A 30 -3.59 -3.94 15.73
C ILE A 30 -3.61 -4.00 17.25
N ASN A 31 -4.79 -4.28 17.81
CA ASN A 31 -5.00 -4.44 19.23
C ASN A 31 -5.14 -5.94 19.55
N ILE A 32 -4.34 -6.43 20.48
CA ILE A 32 -4.28 -7.83 20.89
C ILE A 32 -4.55 -7.85 22.40
N ASP A 33 -5.64 -8.49 22.77
CA ASP A 33 -6.03 -8.72 24.15
C ASP A 33 -5.91 -10.22 24.44
N ASP A 34 -4.83 -10.59 25.12
CA ASP A 34 -4.50 -11.98 25.43
C ASP A 34 -5.39 -12.54 26.56
N GLU A 35 -5.92 -11.69 27.45
CA GLU A 35 -6.79 -12.11 28.55
C GLU A 35 -8.17 -12.52 28.02
N GLU A 36 -8.76 -11.68 27.16
CA GLU A 36 -10.05 -11.93 26.52
C GLU A 36 -9.95 -12.77 25.24
N LYS A 37 -8.71 -13.12 24.83
CA LYS A 37 -8.39 -13.78 23.56
C LYS A 37 -9.04 -13.07 22.36
N ARG A 38 -8.84 -11.76 22.23
CA ARG A 38 -9.39 -10.94 21.14
C ARG A 38 -8.30 -10.28 20.33
N ILE A 39 -8.51 -10.24 19.02
CA ILE A 39 -7.68 -9.46 18.09
C ILE A 39 -8.60 -8.51 17.34
N PHE A 40 -8.30 -7.22 17.41
CA PHE A 40 -9.00 -6.19 16.65
C PHE A 40 -8.03 -5.49 15.69
N ILE A 41 -8.44 -5.39 14.42
CA ILE A 41 -7.66 -4.72 13.38
C ILE A 41 -8.49 -3.59 12.77
N ARG A 42 -7.98 -2.36 12.83
CA ARG A 42 -8.58 -1.19 12.19
C ARG A 42 -7.87 -0.89 10.87
N LEU A 43 -8.64 -0.83 9.80
CA LEU A 43 -8.18 -0.52 8.45
C LEU A 43 -8.78 0.82 8.02
N ILE A 44 -8.02 1.63 7.30
CA ILE A 44 -8.54 2.77 6.52
C ILE A 44 -8.32 2.46 5.05
N PHE A 45 -9.06 3.13 4.18
CA PHE A 45 -8.95 2.91 2.74
C PHE A 45 -8.75 4.22 1.99
N THR A 46 -8.21 4.09 0.79
CA THR A 46 -7.97 5.19 -0.15
C THR A 46 -9.26 5.72 -0.78
N ALA A 47 -10.35 4.96 -0.74
CA ALA A 47 -11.63 5.27 -1.37
C ALA A 47 -12.78 5.47 -0.35
N ASN A 48 -13.79 6.25 -0.77
CA ASN A 48 -14.94 6.69 0.03
C ASN A 48 -15.83 5.56 0.59
N LYS A 49 -16.68 5.89 1.58
CA LYS A 49 -17.70 5.01 2.19
C LYS A 49 -18.53 4.27 1.12
N GLY A 50 -18.64 2.95 1.24
CA GLY A 50 -19.47 2.10 0.36
C GLY A 50 -18.73 1.38 -0.77
N CYS A 51 -17.40 1.42 -0.78
CA CYS A 51 -16.60 0.64 -1.72
C CYS A 51 -16.61 -0.86 -1.36
N THR A 52 -17.11 -1.69 -2.26
CA THR A 52 -17.15 -3.17 -2.09
C THR A 52 -15.77 -3.80 -1.96
N LEU A 53 -14.73 -3.17 -2.51
CA LEU A 53 -13.35 -3.64 -2.42
C LEU A 53 -12.79 -3.47 -1.00
N ALA A 54 -13.11 -2.37 -0.32
CA ALA A 54 -12.70 -2.14 1.07
C ALA A 54 -13.28 -3.21 2.01
N ASP A 55 -14.56 -3.54 1.83
CA ASP A 55 -15.22 -4.60 2.59
C ASP A 55 -14.60 -5.98 2.29
N LEU A 56 -14.28 -6.27 1.02
CA LEU A 56 -13.62 -7.51 0.61
C LEU A 56 -12.25 -7.67 1.32
N VAL A 57 -11.42 -6.64 1.29
CA VAL A 57 -10.10 -6.64 1.96
C VAL A 57 -10.27 -6.81 3.46
N THR A 58 -11.23 -6.13 4.07
CA THR A 58 -11.52 -6.24 5.51
C THR A 58 -11.93 -7.67 5.89
N VAL A 59 -12.80 -8.31 5.11
CA VAL A 59 -13.17 -9.72 5.30
C VAL A 59 -11.97 -10.64 5.11
N GLN A 60 -11.12 -10.39 4.12
CA GLN A 60 -9.92 -11.18 3.87
C GLN A 60 -8.93 -11.09 5.04
N VAL A 61 -8.73 -9.90 5.61
CA VAL A 61 -7.91 -9.67 6.81
C VAL A 61 -8.44 -10.49 7.97
N LYS A 62 -9.74 -10.34 8.28
CA LYS A 62 -10.38 -11.10 9.36
C LYS A 62 -10.19 -12.59 9.18
N TYR A 63 -10.49 -13.11 7.99
CA TYR A 63 -10.41 -14.54 7.70
C TYR A 63 -8.99 -15.10 7.83
N LYS A 64 -7.99 -14.44 7.23
CA LYS A 64 -6.60 -14.91 7.26
C LYS A 64 -6.03 -14.89 8.68
N VAL A 65 -6.31 -13.85 9.47
CA VAL A 65 -5.84 -13.74 10.85
C VAL A 65 -6.57 -14.75 11.74
N MET A 66 -7.89 -14.89 11.60
CA MET A 66 -8.69 -15.91 12.32
C MET A 66 -8.17 -17.33 12.09
N ARG A 67 -7.77 -17.66 10.85
CA ARG A 67 -7.19 -18.98 10.54
C ARG A 67 -5.84 -19.22 11.20
N ALA A 68 -5.03 -18.18 11.36
CA ALA A 68 -3.73 -18.29 12.00
C ALA A 68 -3.82 -18.37 13.54
N PHE A 69 -4.91 -17.82 14.12
CA PHE A 69 -5.13 -17.75 15.56
C PHE A 69 -6.52 -18.31 15.92
N PRO A 70 -6.74 -19.64 15.82
CA PRO A 70 -8.06 -20.25 16.00
C PRO A 70 -8.64 -20.07 17.42
N ASP A 71 -7.79 -19.87 18.42
CA ASP A 71 -8.20 -19.64 19.81
C ASP A 71 -8.61 -18.20 20.10
N TYR A 72 -8.48 -17.28 19.13
CA TYR A 72 -8.78 -15.87 19.29
C TYR A 72 -10.03 -15.48 18.52
N LYS A 73 -10.87 -14.64 19.14
CA LYS A 73 -11.95 -13.95 18.45
C LYS A 73 -11.35 -12.78 17.67
N VAL A 74 -11.34 -12.89 16.35
CA VAL A 74 -10.79 -11.87 15.46
C VAL A 74 -11.90 -11.00 14.88
N ASP A 75 -11.74 -9.69 14.97
CA ASP A 75 -12.56 -8.72 14.27
C ASP A 75 -11.70 -7.72 13.48
N ALA A 76 -12.20 -7.31 12.32
CA ALA A 76 -11.55 -6.30 11.49
C ALA A 76 -12.60 -5.31 11.01
N LYS A 77 -12.27 -4.02 11.02
CA LYS A 77 -13.19 -2.95 10.62
C LYS A 77 -12.52 -1.96 9.69
N ALA A 78 -13.23 -1.59 8.64
CA ALA A 78 -12.96 -0.42 7.83
C ALA A 78 -13.45 0.82 8.59
N ASP A 79 -12.52 1.72 8.91
CA ASP A 79 -12.79 3.05 9.42
C ASP A 79 -12.76 4.04 8.26
N TYR A 80 -13.91 4.64 8.00
CA TYR A 80 -14.11 5.57 6.90
C TYR A 80 -14.15 7.04 7.37
N ASN A 81 -13.78 7.31 8.62
CA ASN A 81 -13.73 8.66 9.16
C ASN A 81 -12.30 9.24 9.13
N GLU A 82 -11.30 8.43 8.83
CA GLU A 82 -9.90 8.82 8.67
C GLU A 82 -9.51 8.71 7.19
N GLU A 83 -9.13 9.83 6.57
CA GLU A 83 -8.63 9.85 5.20
C GLU A 83 -7.18 9.38 5.16
N TRP A 84 -6.87 8.52 4.19
CA TRP A 84 -5.50 8.07 3.97
C TRP A 84 -4.62 9.20 3.42
N ASN A 85 -3.37 9.28 3.90
CA ASN A 85 -2.33 10.10 3.29
C ASN A 85 -1.02 9.31 3.17
N ILE A 86 -0.15 9.76 2.27
CA ILE A 86 1.13 9.09 1.96
C ILE A 86 2.10 9.01 3.15
N GLY A 87 1.89 9.83 4.18
CA GLY A 87 2.64 9.74 5.43
C GLY A 87 2.42 8.42 6.18
N TYR A 88 1.31 7.73 5.94
CA TYR A 88 1.02 6.44 6.56
C TYR A 88 1.74 5.26 5.92
N ALA A 89 2.11 5.38 4.64
CA ALA A 89 2.88 4.34 3.97
C ALA A 89 4.24 4.15 4.64
N THR A 90 4.73 2.91 4.66
CA THR A 90 6.09 2.60 5.10
C THR A 90 7.11 3.17 4.12
N LEU A 91 8.40 3.11 4.46
CA LEU A 91 9.44 3.52 3.51
C LEU A 91 9.37 2.67 2.23
N GLU A 92 9.22 1.36 2.40
CA GLU A 92 9.07 0.38 1.32
C GLU A 92 7.81 0.66 0.50
N GLY A 93 6.68 0.95 1.17
CA GLY A 93 5.44 1.36 0.52
C GLY A 93 5.62 2.59 -0.36
N ARG A 94 6.27 3.63 0.15
CA ARG A 94 6.56 4.86 -0.61
C ARG A 94 7.48 4.59 -1.80
N MET A 95 8.52 3.78 -1.62
CA MET A 95 9.42 3.39 -2.72
C MET A 95 8.67 2.62 -3.81
N MET A 96 7.78 1.71 -3.44
CA MET A 96 6.94 0.99 -4.41
C MET A 96 5.94 1.91 -5.12
N LEU A 97 5.35 2.88 -4.41
CA LEU A 97 4.49 3.88 -5.04
C LEU A 97 5.27 4.76 -6.03
N GLU A 98 6.48 5.18 -5.67
CA GLU A 98 7.39 5.92 -6.56
C GLU A 98 7.77 5.10 -7.79
N GLU A 99 8.02 3.80 -7.60
CA GLU A 99 8.32 2.85 -8.66
C GLU A 99 7.18 2.73 -9.68
N ILE A 100 5.95 2.64 -9.20
CA ILE A 100 4.76 2.42 -10.03
C ILE A 100 4.29 3.72 -10.69
N TYR A 101 4.29 4.83 -9.95
CA TYR A 101 3.63 6.08 -10.36
C TYR A 101 4.59 7.25 -10.63
N GLY A 102 5.88 7.11 -10.33
CA GLY A 102 6.90 8.15 -10.52
C GLY A 102 7.06 9.09 -9.32
N LYS A 103 8.19 9.81 -9.27
CA LYS A 103 8.54 10.75 -8.19
C LYS A 103 7.58 11.93 -8.11
N GLU A 104 7.15 12.41 -9.27
CA GLU A 104 6.25 13.56 -9.40
C GLU A 104 4.89 13.27 -8.74
N ALA A 105 4.39 12.04 -8.89
CA ALA A 105 3.16 11.59 -8.24
C ALA A 105 3.27 11.58 -6.71
N ILE A 106 4.43 11.16 -6.19
CA ILE A 106 4.72 11.14 -4.75
C ILE A 106 4.84 12.55 -4.20
N GLU A 107 5.56 13.44 -4.88
CA GLU A 107 5.67 14.85 -4.50
C GLU A 107 4.30 15.56 -4.49
N LEU A 108 3.41 15.20 -5.43
CA LEU A 108 2.04 15.68 -5.42
C LEU A 108 1.29 15.16 -4.19
N LEU A 109 1.30 13.85 -3.92
CA LEU A 109 0.66 13.23 -2.75
C LEU A 109 1.20 13.75 -1.40
N MET A 110 2.44 14.22 -1.36
CA MET A 110 3.02 14.86 -0.17
C MET A 110 2.53 16.31 0.05
N LYS A 111 1.96 16.95 -0.97
CA LYS A 111 1.31 18.26 -0.81
C LYS A 111 -0.07 18.05 -0.18
N LYS A 112 -0.25 18.69 0.98
CA LYS A 112 -1.28 18.51 2.02
C LYS A 112 -2.75 18.48 1.58
N ASP A 113 -3.07 18.77 0.32
CA ASP A 113 -4.43 18.93 -0.22
C ASP A 113 -4.73 18.06 -1.46
N SER A 114 -3.88 17.09 -1.80
CA SER A 114 -4.09 16.23 -2.99
C SER A 114 -4.76 14.90 -2.62
N LYS A 115 -5.89 14.58 -3.27
CA LYS A 115 -6.58 13.30 -3.12
C LYS A 115 -5.97 12.27 -4.06
N ILE A 116 -5.79 11.01 -3.63
CA ILE A 116 -5.35 9.93 -4.54
C ILE A 116 -6.26 9.83 -5.78
N GLU A 117 -7.56 10.05 -5.58
CA GLU A 117 -8.55 10.04 -6.66
C GLU A 117 -8.22 11.05 -7.78
N SER A 118 -7.63 12.21 -7.46
CA SER A 118 -7.21 13.19 -8.47
C SER A 118 -5.98 12.73 -9.24
N LEU A 119 -5.08 11.98 -8.61
CA LEU A 119 -3.91 11.37 -9.25
C LEU A 119 -4.32 10.25 -10.22
N VAL A 120 -5.19 9.33 -9.78
CA VAL A 120 -5.71 8.22 -10.61
C VAL A 120 -6.46 8.77 -11.83
N MET A 121 -7.20 9.87 -11.67
CA MET A 121 -7.93 10.51 -12.76
C MET A 121 -7.02 11.29 -13.72
N GLN A 122 -5.96 11.95 -13.24
CA GLN A 122 -4.97 12.63 -14.08
C GLN A 122 -4.09 11.65 -14.87
N LEU A 123 -3.68 10.53 -14.27
CA LEU A 123 -2.88 9.50 -14.95
C LEU A 123 -3.67 8.80 -16.08
N ARG A 124 -5.00 8.81 -16.02
CA ARG A 124 -5.87 8.31 -17.12
C ARG A 124 -5.79 9.18 -18.39
N ILE A 125 -5.24 10.40 -18.32
CA ILE A 125 -5.19 11.35 -19.44
C ILE A 125 -3.88 11.26 -20.24
N ASN A 126 -2.82 10.64 -19.71
CA ASN A 126 -1.65 10.34 -20.52
C ASN A 126 -1.93 9.13 -21.41
N LYS A 127 -2.30 9.41 -22.66
CA LYS A 127 -2.41 8.47 -23.79
C LYS A 127 -1.07 7.82 -24.18
N GLU A 128 -0.19 7.55 -23.23
CA GLU A 128 1.01 6.75 -23.51
C GLU A 128 0.75 5.32 -23.07
N ASP A 129 1.00 4.39 -23.99
CA ASP A 129 0.92 2.95 -23.74
C ASP A 129 1.74 2.62 -22.49
N PRO A 130 1.13 2.07 -21.42
CA PRO A 130 1.83 1.73 -20.18
C PRO A 130 3.08 0.88 -20.41
N VAL A 131 3.10 0.06 -21.47
CA VAL A 131 4.27 -0.75 -21.85
C VAL A 131 5.41 0.14 -22.36
N GLN A 132 5.10 1.16 -23.16
CA GLN A 132 6.11 2.10 -23.66
C GLN A 132 6.67 2.98 -22.54
N TYR A 133 5.80 3.46 -21.64
CA TYR A 133 6.22 4.22 -20.47
C TYR A 133 7.19 3.41 -19.59
N MET A 134 6.79 2.18 -19.22
CA MET A 134 7.63 1.30 -18.40
C MET A 134 8.97 0.97 -19.07
N ARG A 135 8.96 0.76 -20.41
CA ARG A 135 10.19 0.50 -21.17
C ARG A 135 11.16 1.68 -21.09
N LYS A 136 10.66 2.90 -21.30
CA LYS A 136 11.47 4.12 -21.21
C LYS A 136 12.02 4.33 -19.80
N ALA A 137 11.18 4.15 -18.77
CA ALA A 137 11.61 4.29 -17.37
C ALA A 137 12.70 3.27 -16.98
N LEU A 138 12.58 2.01 -17.43
CA LEU A 138 13.61 0.98 -17.23
C LEU A 138 14.91 1.32 -17.96
N ASP A 139 14.83 1.78 -19.21
CA ASP A 139 15.99 2.17 -20.00
C ASP A 139 16.73 3.36 -19.34
N ASP A 140 16.00 4.39 -18.90
CA ASP A 140 16.59 5.57 -18.25
C ASP A 140 17.28 5.20 -16.92
N ARG A 141 16.69 4.30 -16.14
CA ARG A 141 17.29 3.79 -14.91
C ARG A 141 18.50 2.92 -15.16
N TYR A 142 18.45 2.05 -16.17
CA TYR A 142 19.60 1.25 -16.57
C TYR A 142 20.76 2.14 -16.99
N GLN A 143 20.51 3.20 -17.78
CA GLN A 143 21.56 4.14 -18.17
C GLN A 143 22.12 4.91 -16.97
N THR A 144 21.26 5.33 -16.04
CA THR A 144 21.69 5.98 -14.80
C THR A 144 22.61 5.07 -13.98
N PHE A 145 22.20 3.82 -13.79
CA PHE A 145 22.99 2.80 -13.10
C PHE A 145 24.31 2.51 -13.83
N LYS A 146 24.28 2.33 -15.15
CA LYS A 146 25.46 2.03 -15.97
C LYS A 146 26.47 3.17 -15.91
N ASN A 147 26.02 4.41 -16.04
CA ASN A 147 26.88 5.60 -15.90
C ASN A 147 27.51 5.68 -14.51
N TRP A 148 26.75 5.35 -13.45
CA TRP A 148 27.29 5.27 -12.10
C TRP A 148 28.32 4.13 -11.96
N TYR A 149 28.03 2.94 -12.48
CA TYR A 149 28.90 1.77 -12.43
C TYR A 149 30.23 2.01 -13.16
N ASP A 150 30.15 2.53 -14.39
CA ASP A 150 31.31 2.85 -15.23
C ASP A 150 32.20 3.94 -14.57
N LYS A 151 31.57 4.91 -13.89
CA LYS A 151 32.27 5.97 -13.15
C LYS A 151 33.02 5.45 -11.91
N HIS A 152 32.46 4.46 -11.21
CA HIS A 152 33.02 3.95 -9.96
C HIS A 152 33.91 2.72 -10.15
N LYS A 153 34.10 2.23 -11.39
CA LYS A 153 34.98 1.12 -11.76
C LYS A 153 34.91 -0.04 -10.76
N ILE A 154 33.70 -0.55 -10.55
CA ILE A 154 33.50 -1.74 -9.71
C ILE A 154 33.87 -2.96 -10.54
N LEU A 155 35.18 -3.05 -10.85
CA LEU A 155 36.03 -4.14 -11.33
C LEU A 155 37.41 -3.56 -11.70
#